data_AF-A0A0S8BWB4-F1
#
_entry.id   AF-A0A0S8BWB4-F1
#
_cell.length_a   1.000
_cell.length_b   1.000
_cell.length_c   1.000
_cell.angle_alpha   90.00
_cell.angle_beta   90.00
_cell.angle_gamma   90.00
#
_symmetry.space_group_name_H-M   'P 1'
#
loop_
_entity.id
_entity.type
_entity.pdbx_description
1 polymer ?
#
loop_
_entity_poly.entity_id
_entity_poly.type
_entity_poly.pdbx_seq_one_letter_code
_entity_poly.pdbx_strand_id
1 'polypeptide(L)' 'IAGICDPTGRIFGLMPHPEAFNHYTNHPDWTRRKESLLRQGKSIESPEGDGIHIFRNAVEYMKNAIESGTLNA' A
#
# COMPACT_ATOMS: atom_id res chain seq x y z
N ILE A 1 6.20 -18.25 3.39
CA ILE A 1 5.17 -17.65 2.51
C ILE A 1 4.40 -16.65 3.36
N ALA A 2 4.39 -15.37 3.00
CA ALA A 2 3.73 -14.30 3.77
C ALA A 2 2.41 -13.81 3.13
N GLY A 3 2.07 -14.35 1.97
CA GLY A 3 0.81 -14.10 1.27
C GLY A 3 0.46 -15.24 0.32
N ILE A 4 -0.83 -15.46 0.08
CA ILE A 4 -1.35 -16.47 -0.83
C ILE A 4 -2.58 -15.94 -1.56
N CYS A 5 -2.68 -16.24 -2.85
CA CYS A 5 -3.88 -15.95 -3.65
C CYS A 5 -4.67 -17.23 -3.89
N ASP A 6 -5.98 -17.09 -4.03
CA ASP A 6 -6.77 -18.14 -4.66
C ASP A 6 -6.43 -18.25 -6.17
N PRO A 7 -6.75 -19.37 -6.84
CA PRO A 7 -6.45 -19.55 -8.26
C PRO A 7 -7.07 -18.52 -9.20
N THR A 8 -8.17 -17.86 -8.80
CA THR A 8 -8.80 -16.80 -9.60
C THR A 8 -8.11 -15.44 -9.43
N GLY A 9 -7.24 -15.30 -8.43
CA GLY A 9 -6.50 -14.06 -8.13
C GLY A 9 -7.36 -12.96 -7.51
N ARG A 10 -8.59 -13.26 -7.06
CA ARG A 10 -9.54 -12.29 -6.52
C ARG A 10 -9.49 -12.20 -4.99
N ILE A 11 -9.04 -13.26 -4.34
CA ILE A 11 -8.87 -13.34 -2.90
C ILE A 11 -7.38 -13.40 -2.61
N PHE A 12 -6.89 -12.41 -1.88
CA PHE A 12 -5.49 -12.32 -1.47
C PHE A 12 -5.39 -12.28 0.05
N GLY A 13 -4.83 -13.35 0.63
CA GLY A 13 -4.56 -13.44 2.07
C GLY A 13 -3.12 -13.03 2.36
N LEU A 14 -2.92 -12.19 3.38
CA LEU A 14 -1.62 -11.67 3.81
C LEU A 14 -1.44 -11.84 5.31
N MET A 15 -0.23 -12.21 5.73
CA MET A 15 0.19 -12.14 7.14
C MET A 15 0.71 -10.76 7.53
N PRO A 16 1.48 -10.04 6.70
CA PRO A 16 1.78 -8.64 6.96
C PRO A 16 0.50 -7.81 7.00
N HIS A 17 0.52 -6.73 7.79
CA HIS A 17 -0.59 -5.78 7.93
C HIS A 17 -0.30 -4.55 7.06
N PRO A 18 -0.60 -4.57 5.73
CA PRO A 18 -0.37 -3.42 4.86
C PRO A 18 -1.17 -2.20 5.28
N GLU A 19 -2.33 -2.38 5.89
CA GLU A 19 -3.16 -1.30 6.44
C GLU A 19 -2.46 -0.56 7.58
N ALA A 20 -1.64 -1.26 8.37
CA ALA A 20 -0.88 -0.65 9.45
C ALA A 20 0.23 0.28 8.92
N PHE A 21 0.75 0.02 7.72
CA PHE A 21 1.78 0.86 7.09
C PHE A 21 1.23 1.67 5.90
N ASN A 22 0.11 2.37 6.12
CA ASN A 22 -0.48 3.28 5.13
C ASN A 22 0.15 4.68 5.12
N HIS A 23 0.78 5.11 6.21
CA HIS A 23 1.38 6.42 6.36
C HIS A 23 2.83 6.31 6.83
N TYR A 24 3.68 7.22 6.40
CA TYR A 24 5.10 7.28 6.74
C TYR A 24 5.35 7.21 8.25
N THR A 25 4.51 7.87 9.05
CA THR A 25 4.62 7.90 10.53
C THR A 25 4.29 6.58 11.20
N ASN A 26 3.69 5.62 10.49
CA ASN A 26 3.40 4.31 11.06
C ASN A 26 4.62 3.38 10.97
N HIS A 27 5.66 3.77 10.22
CA HIS A 27 6.92 3.04 10.22
C HIS A 27 7.57 3.12 11.62
N PRO A 28 8.03 2.00 12.22
CA PRO A 28 8.63 2.02 13.56
C PRO A 28 9.76 3.05 13.74
N ASP A 29 10.61 3.18 12.72
CA ASP A 29 11.73 4.14 12.69
C ASP A 29 11.39 5.54 12.11
N TRP A 30 10.12 5.92 11.97
CA TRP A 30 9.75 7.16 11.25
C TRP A 30 10.40 8.42 11.82
N THR A 31 10.56 8.50 13.14
CA THR A 31 11.20 9.62 13.84
C THR A 31 12.68 9.69 13.49
N ARG A 32 13.40 8.57 13.56
CA ARG A 32 14.82 8.48 13.20
C ARG A 32 15.04 8.85 11.73
N ARG A 33 14.21 8.34 10.83
CA ARG A 33 14.28 8.64 9.40
C ARG A 33 14.03 10.13 9.13
N LYS A 34 13.04 10.73 9.80
CA LYS A 34 12.75 12.17 9.70
C LYS A 34 13.95 13.01 10.11
N GLU A 35 14.54 12.71 11.27
CA GLU A 35 15.73 13.44 11.76
C GLU A 35 16.94 13.30 10.82
N SER A 36 17.15 12.11 10.26
CA SER A 36 18.23 11.90 9.28
C SER A 36 18.03 12.74 8.02
N LEU A 37 16.80 12.84 7.50
CA LEU A 37 16.49 13.66 6.33
C LEU A 37 16.70 15.15 6.62
N LEU A 38 16.22 15.63 7.77
CA LEU A 38 16.39 17.03 8.17
C LEU A 38 17.86 17.44 8.24
N ARG A 39 18.75 16.59 8.79
CA ARG A 39 20.19 16.85 8.83
C ARG A 39 20.85 16.91 7.45
N GLN A 40 20.25 16.27 6.46
CA GLN A 40 20.67 16.32 5.05
C GLN A 40 20.04 17.49 4.29
N GLY A 41 19.27 18.36 4.95
CA GLY A 41 18.50 19.43 4.31
C GLY A 41 17.33 18.92 3.46
N LYS A 42 16.88 17.68 3.70
CA LYS A 42 15.76 17.04 2.99
C LYS A 42 14.51 16.99 3.85
N SER A 43 13.35 16.98 3.21
CA SER A 43 12.06 16.72 3.85
C SER A 43 11.52 15.35 3.45
N ILE A 44 10.48 14.92 4.15
CA ILE A 44 9.69 13.75 3.73
C ILE A 44 8.98 14.14 2.43
N GLU A 45 9.27 13.44 1.33
CA GLU A 45 8.73 13.75 0.00
C GLU A 45 7.27 13.28 -0.15
N SER A 46 6.94 12.13 0.43
CA SER A 46 5.59 11.57 0.41
C SER A 46 5.19 11.02 1.78
N PRO A 47 3.98 11.33 2.27
CA PRO A 47 3.44 10.74 3.49
C PRO A 47 2.94 9.30 3.28
N GLU A 48 2.86 8.79 2.06
CA GLU A 48 2.34 7.45 1.79
C GLU A 48 3.30 6.36 2.28
N GLY A 49 2.76 5.39 3.01
CA GLY A 49 3.48 4.16 3.35
C GLY A 49 3.29 3.09 2.27
N ASP A 50 4.21 2.13 2.22
CA ASP A 50 4.27 1.11 1.16
C ASP A 50 3.01 0.22 1.12
N GLY A 51 2.27 0.11 2.22
CA GLY A 51 1.04 -0.66 2.30
C GLY A 51 -0.08 -0.14 1.40
N ILE A 52 -0.06 1.15 1.02
CA ILE A 52 -1.08 1.74 0.15
C ILE A 52 -1.11 1.09 -1.24
N HIS A 53 0.01 0.59 -1.73
CA HIS A 53 0.08 -0.01 -3.06
C HIS A 53 -0.91 -1.17 -3.25
N ILE A 54 -1.15 -1.97 -2.21
CA ILE A 54 -2.08 -3.10 -2.27
C ILE A 54 -3.52 -2.60 -2.49
N PHE A 55 -3.92 -1.58 -1.75
CA PHE A 55 -5.26 -0.99 -1.86
C PHE A 55 -5.45 -0.24 -3.17
N ARG A 56 -4.42 0.48 -3.64
CA ARG A 56 -4.45 1.19 -4.93
C ARG A 56 -4.68 0.21 -6.08
N ASN A 57 -3.94 -0.89 -6.10
CA ASN A 57 -4.10 -1.94 -7.11
C ASN A 57 -5.51 -2.55 -7.09
N ALA A 58 -6.08 -2.79 -5.90
CA ALA A 58 -7.43 -3.32 -5.77
C ALA A 58 -8.48 -2.35 -6.35
N VAL A 59 -8.37 -1.05 -6.05
CA VAL A 59 -9.28 -0.02 -6.57
C VAL A 59 -9.14 0.11 -8.09
N GLU A 60 -7.91 0.13 -8.60
CA GLU A 60 -7.65 0.23 -10.04
C GLU A 60 -8.20 -0.98 -10.80
N TYR A 61 -7.98 -2.19 -10.28
CA TYR A 61 -8.54 -3.41 -10.86
C TYR A 61 -10.07 -3.34 -10.95
N MET A 62 -10.74 -2.92 -9.87
CA MET A 62 -12.21 -2.80 -9.86
C MET A 62 -12.71 -1.75 -10.83
N LYS A 63 -12.04 -0.59 -10.92
CA LYS A 63 -12.38 0.45 -11.91
C LYS A 63 -12.28 -0.09 -13.33
N ASN A 64 -11.17 -0.73 -13.67
CA ASN A 64 -10.95 -1.31 -15.00
C ASN A 64 -11.95 -2.42 -15.31
N ALA A 65 -12.35 -3.22 -14.33
CA ALA A 65 -13.33 -4.27 -14.52
C ALA A 65 -14.75 -3.72 -14.79
N ILE A 66 -15.12 -2.62 -14.13
CA ILE A 66 -16.38 -1.92 -14.39
C ILE A 66 -16.35 -1.26 -15.77
N GLU A 67 -15.27 -0.56 -16.11
CA GLU A 67 -15.12 0.13 -17.41
C GLU A 67 -15.10 -0.83 -18.61
N SER A 68 -14.52 -2.03 -18.43
CA SER A 68 -14.52 -3.07 -19.46
C SER A 68 -15.82 -3.88 -19.54
N GLY A 69 -16.80 -3.61 -18.65
CA GLY A 69 -18.08 -4.33 -18.60
C GLY A 69 -17.97 -5.78 -18.10
N THR A 70 -16.83 -6.17 -17.51
CA THR A 70 -16.65 -7.51 -16.93
C THR A 70 -17.30 -7.65 -15.55
N LEU A 71 -17.59 -6.52 -14.89
CA LEU A 71 -18.33 -6.44 -13.63
C LEU A 71 -19.40 -5.34 -13.75
N ASN A 72 -20.65 -5.68 -13.41
CA ASN A 72 -21.72 -4.69 -13.29
C ASN A 72 -21.73 -4.15 -11.85
N ALA A 73 -21.79 -2.83 -11.71
CA ALA A 73 -21.87 -2.14 -10.43
C ALA A 73 -23.27 -2.20 -9.81
#